data_AF-A0A920T615-F1
#
_entry.id   AF-A0A920T615-F1
#
_cell.length_a   1.000
_cell.length_b   1.000
_cell.length_c   1.000
_cell.angle_alpha   90.00
_cell.angle_beta   90.00
_cell.angle_gamma   90.00
#
_symmetry.space_group_name_H-M   'P 1'
#
loop_
_entity.id
_entity.type
_entity.pdbx_description
1 polymer ?
#
loop_
_entity_poly.entity_id
_entity_poly.type
_entity_poly.pdbx_seq_one_letter_code
_entity_poly.pdbx_strand_id
1 'polypeptide(L)' 'MINWRTTVQINKSLIFSFGINNLANYTNKDFGPFIGRVAYLEFSNKIKRG' A
#
# COMPACT_ATOMS: atom_id res chain seq x y z
N MET A 1 -12.46 -0.03 -8.38
CA MET A 1 -11.69 -0.13 -7.11
C MET A 1 -10.79 1.09 -7.03
N ILE A 2 -10.93 1.93 -6.00
CA ILE A 2 -10.10 3.13 -5.81
C ILE A 2 -9.03 2.79 -4.77
N ASN A 3 -7.77 3.02 -5.10
CA ASN A 3 -6.64 2.82 -4.18
C ASN A 3 -5.99 4.18 -3.93
N TRP A 4 -5.56 4.41 -2.70
CA TRP A 4 -4.81 5.60 -2.33
C TRP A 4 -3.47 5.18 -1.75
N ARG A 5 -2.39 5.82 -2.20
CA ARG A 5 -1.04 5.59 -1.70
C ARG A 5 -0.34 6.92 -1.51
N THR A 6 0.29 7.10 -0.36
CA THR A 6 1.23 8.18 -0.10
C THR A 6 2.60 7.58 0.21
N THR A 7 3.63 8.15 -0.38
CA THR A 7 5.01 7.68 -0.19
C THR A 7 5.85 8.87 0.24
N VAL A 8 6.53 8.72 1.37
CA VAL A 8 7.45 9.69 1.94
C VAL A 8 8.85 9.10 1.93
N GLN A 9 9.77 9.76 1.25
CA GLN A 9 11.18 9.42 1.32
C GLN A 9 11.78 10.09 2.55
N ILE A 10 12.17 9.30 3.55
CA ILE A 10 12.77 9.82 4.79
C ILE A 10 14.25 10.15 4.55
N ASN A 11 14.96 9.31 3.80
CA ASN A 11 16.33 9.59 3.37
C ASN A 11 16.65 8.87 2.05
N LYS A 12 17.89 9.01 1.55
CA LYS A 12 18.30 8.40 0.27
C LYS A 12 18.15 6.87 0.23
N SER A 13 18.06 6.22 1.40
CA SER A 13 17.95 4.78 1.52
C SER A 13 16.57 4.34 2.03
N LEU A 14 15.86 5.14 2.83
CA LEU A 14 14.68 4.73 3.56
C LEU A 14 13.43 5.42 2.99
N ILE A 15 12.49 4.60 2.55
CA ILE A 15 11.22 5.01 1.98
C ILE A 15 10.12 4.42 2.85
N PHE A 16 9.18 5.27 3.23
CA PHE A 16 7.98 4.89 3.94
C PHE A 16 6.79 5.09 3.01
N SER A 17 5.96 4.07 2.83
CA SER A 17 4.71 4.20 2.09
C SER A 17 3.54 3.82 2.98
N PHE A 18 2.50 4.63 2.94
CA PHE A 18 1.20 4.27 3.47
C PHE A 18 0.23 4.11 2.31
N GLY A 19 -0.51 3.01 2.31
CA GLY A 19 -1.49 2.75 1.28
C GLY A 19 -2.80 2.24 1.85
N ILE A 20 -3.89 2.61 1.21
CA ILE A 20 -5.22 2.09 1.43
C ILE A 20 -5.69 1.48 0.11
N ASN A 21 -5.77 0.17 0.08
CA ASN A 21 -6.40 -0.57 -0.99
C ASN A 21 -7.90 -0.61 -0.76
N ASN A 22 -8.66 -0.44 -1.85
CA ASN A 22 -10.11 -0.47 -1.81
C ASN A 22 -10.71 0.61 -0.89
N LEU A 23 -10.32 1.88 -1.10
CA LEU A 23 -10.77 3.04 -0.32
C LEU A 23 -12.30 3.11 -0.24
N ALA A 24 -12.98 2.83 -1.35
CA ALA A 24 -14.43 2.83 -1.47
C ALA A 24 -15.10 1.57 -0.87
N ASN A 25 -14.34 0.64 -0.27
CA ASN A 25 -14.82 -0.63 0.27
C ASN A 25 -15.75 -1.38 -0.69
N TYR A 26 -15.38 -1.41 -1.96
CA TYR A 26 -16.13 -2.08 -3.00
C TYR A 26 -16.01 -3.59 -2.81
N THR A 27 -17.12 -4.24 -2.47
CA THR A 27 -17.22 -5.70 -2.39
C THR A 27 -18.02 -6.15 -3.61
N ASN A 28 -17.41 -6.90 -4.53
CA ASN A 28 -18.21 -7.69 -5.46
C ASN A 28 -18.79 -8.87 -4.64
N LYS A 29 -19.99 -9.36 -4.96
CA LYS A 29 -20.62 -10.48 -4.24
C LYS A 29 -20.45 -11.81 -4.96
N ASP A 30 -19.93 -11.78 -6.19
CA ASP A 30 -20.07 -12.89 -7.13
C ASP A 30 -18.81 -13.76 -7.28
N PHE A 31 -17.59 -13.28 -6.97
CA PHE A 31 -16.35 -14.05 -7.23
C PHE A 31 -15.21 -13.83 -6.20
N GLY A 32 -14.92 -14.86 -5.39
CA GLY A 32 -13.65 -15.05 -4.67
C GLY A 32 -13.55 -14.46 -3.24
N PRO A 33 -12.47 -14.76 -2.47
CA PRO A 33 -12.27 -14.21 -1.14
C PRO A 33 -12.07 -12.70 -1.24
N PHE A 34 -13.11 -11.94 -0.86
CA PHE A 34 -13.11 -10.49 -0.96
C PHE A 34 -12.21 -9.86 0.09
N ILE A 35 -11.00 -9.49 -0.34
CA ILE A 35 -10.16 -8.59 0.43
C ILE A 35 -10.83 -7.21 0.34
N GLY A 36 -11.55 -6.83 1.41
CA GLY A 36 -12.25 -5.56 1.56
C GLY A 36 -11.28 -4.37 1.63
N ARG A 37 -11.67 -3.28 2.30
CA ARG A 37 -10.74 -2.17 2.55
C ARG A 37 -9.57 -2.63 3.41
N VAL A 38 -8.35 -2.49 2.90
CA VAL A 38 -7.11 -2.82 3.60
C VAL A 38 -6.20 -1.62 3.62
N ALA A 39 -5.79 -1.21 4.82
CA ALA A 39 -4.72 -0.24 5.00
C ALA A 39 -3.40 -1.00 5.26
N TYR A 40 -2.31 -0.51 4.68
CA TYR A 40 -0.99 -1.08 4.85
C TYR A 40 0.07 0.02 5.02
N LEU A 41 1.12 -0.35 5.75
CA LEU A 41 2.32 0.45 5.97
C LEU A 41 3.50 -0.36 5.42
N GLU A 42 4.29 0.27 4.55
CA GLU A 42 5.42 -0.34 3.88
C GLU A 42 6.69 0.44 4.24
N PHE A 43 7.67 -0.28 4.77
CA PHE A 43 9.02 0.24 5.01
C PHE A 43 9.95 -0.40 3.99
N SER A 44 10.58 0.43 3.15
CA SER A 44 11.53 -0.02 2.13
C SER A 44 12.89 0.60 2.39
N ASN A 45 13.95 -0.22 2.32
CA ASN A 45 15.32 0.23 2.46
C ASN A 45 16.12 -0.12 1.21
N LYS A 46 16.68 0.89 0.55
CA LYS A 46 17.56 0.78 -0.60
C LYS A 46 19.00 0.64 -0.11
N ILE A 47 19.43 -0.61 0.06
CA ILE A 47 20.82 -0.95 0.38
C ILE A 47 21.63 -0.86 -0.91
N LYS A 48 22.53 0.12 -1.02
CA LYS A 48 23.56 0.11 -2.06
C LYS A 48 24.66 -0.84 -1.60
N ARG A 49 24.87 -1.92 -2.36
CA ARG A 49 26.02 -2.82 -2.19
C ARG A 49 27.28 -2.05 -2.63
N GLY A 50 28.23 -1.89 -1.72
CA GLY A 50 29.54 -1.29 -1.99
C GLY A 50 30.43 -2.20 -2.81
#